data_AF-A0AB37HZQ8-F1
#
_entry.id   AF-A0AB37HZQ8-F1
#
_cell.length_a   1.000
_cell.length_b   1.000
_cell.length_c   1.000
_cell.angle_alpha   90.00
_cell.angle_beta   90.00
_cell.angle_gamma   90.00
#
_symmetry.space_group_name_H-M   'P 1'
#
loop_
_entity.id
_entity.type
_entity.pdbx_description
1 polymer ?
#
loop_
_entity_poly.entity_id
_entity_poly.type
_entity_poly.pdbx_seq_one_letter_code
_entity_poly.pdbx_strand_id
1 'polypeptide(L)' 'MHHCARGPREAAKTSLSPAVELGVDSLARLWFGDVTAAQLARSGIVHGSPGSVQELSRLFATAFGPVNLNDF' A
#
# COMPACT_ATOMS: atom_id res chain seq x y z
N MET A 1 6.97 -14.31 14.33
CA MET A 1 6.61 -13.06 15.04
C MET A 1 5.48 -12.40 14.27
N HIS A 2 4.25 -12.46 14.80
CA HIS A 2 3.08 -11.83 14.17
C HIS A 2 3.13 -10.33 14.44
N HIS A 3 3.32 -9.53 13.40
CA HIS A 3 3.13 -8.08 13.49
C HIS A 3 1.63 -7.81 13.58
N CYS A 4 1.11 -7.59 14.80
CA CYS A 4 -0.19 -6.97 14.96
C CYS A 4 -0.20 -5.64 14.21
N ALA A 5 -1.15 -5.46 13.30
CA ALA A 5 -1.38 -4.18 12.66
C ALA A 5 -1.54 -3.12 13.76
N ARG A 6 -0.78 -2.01 13.65
CA ARG A 6 -1.01 -0.82 14.50
C ARG A 6 -2.49 -0.46 14.41
N GLY A 7 -3.05 0.06 15.50
CA GLY A 7 -4.47 0.43 15.61
C GLY A 7 -4.99 1.32 14.47
N PRO A 8 -6.30 1.60 14.45
CA PRO A 8 -6.96 2.26 13.32
C PRO A 8 -6.21 3.50 12.84
N ARG A 9 -6.10 3.62 11.51
CA ARG A 9 -5.43 4.73 10.84
C ARG A 9 -6.48 5.64 10.24
N GLU A 10 -6.24 6.94 10.33
CA GLU A 10 -7.14 7.97 9.84
C GLU A 10 -6.56 8.63 8.59
N ALA A 11 -7.46 9.06 7.70
CA ALA A 11 -7.13 9.87 6.54
C ALA A 11 -7.99 11.13 6.58
N ALA A 12 -7.34 12.29 6.47
CA ALA A 12 -7.99 13.60 6.42
C ALA A 12 -7.54 14.35 5.17
N LYS A 13 -8.43 15.15 4.60
CA LYS A 13 -8.08 16.03 3.48
C LYS A 13 -7.04 17.05 3.94
N THR A 14 -6.02 17.28 3.13
CA THR A 14 -4.95 18.24 3.40
C THR A 14 -4.56 18.98 2.12
N SER A 15 -3.94 20.15 2.29
CA SER A 15 -3.33 20.94 1.22
C SER A 15 -1.80 20.88 1.21
N LEU A 16 -1.20 20.07 2.10
CA LEU A 16 0.24 19.83 2.11
C LEU A 16 0.68 19.08 0.84
N SER A 17 1.93 19.29 0.43
CA SER A 17 2.52 18.52 -0.66
C SER A 17 2.53 17.02 -0.32
N PRO A 18 2.19 16.15 -1.29
CA PRO A 18 2.12 14.71 -1.04
C PRO A 18 3.51 14.12 -0.80
N ALA A 19 3.61 13.21 0.18
CA ALA A 19 4.80 12.39 0.37
C ALA A 19 4.87 11.22 -0.63
N VAL A 20 3.70 10.76 -1.09
CA VAL A 20 3.54 9.74 -2.12
C VAL A 20 2.36 10.12 -3.01
N GLU A 21 2.55 9.99 -4.32
CA GLU A 21 1.51 10.12 -5.35
C GLU A 21 1.24 8.74 -5.97
N LEU A 22 -0.05 8.42 -6.12
CA LEU A 22 -0.52 7.15 -6.69
C LEU A 22 -1.90 7.31 -7.34
N GLY A 23 -2.19 6.47 -8.33
CA GLY A 23 -3.53 6.33 -8.90
C GLY A 23 -4.50 5.61 -7.94
N VAL A 24 -5.80 5.87 -8.10
CA VAL A 24 -6.86 5.23 -7.31
C VAL A 24 -6.93 3.72 -7.58
N ASP A 25 -6.70 3.30 -8.83
CA ASP A 25 -6.58 1.89 -9.23
C ASP A 25 -5.47 1.17 -8.47
N SER A 26 -4.36 1.86 -8.24
CA SER A 26 -3.19 1.33 -7.55
C SER A 26 -3.45 1.16 -6.06
N LEU A 27 -4.25 2.05 -5.46
CA LEU A 27 -4.68 1.92 -4.07
C LEU A 27 -5.50 0.64 -3.84
N ALA A 28 -6.39 0.27 -4.77
CA ALA A 28 -7.17 -0.95 -4.65
C ALA A 28 -6.28 -2.20 -4.62
N ARG A 29 -5.24 -2.25 -5.45
CA ARG A 29 -4.28 -3.36 -5.51
C ARG A 29 -3.42 -3.48 -4.24
N LEU A 30 -3.09 -2.34 -3.62
CA LEU A 30 -2.42 -2.33 -2.31
C LEU A 30 -3.34 -2.85 -1.22
N TRP A 31 -4.63 -2.47 -1.26
CA TRP A 31 -5.62 -2.82 -0.25
C TRP A 31 -5.79 -4.33 -0.06
N PHE A 32 -5.76 -5.10 -1.15
CA PHE A 32 -5.87 -6.55 -1.12
C PHE A 32 -4.52 -7.28 -0.95
N GLY A 33 -3.41 -6.55 -0.93
CA GLY A 33 -2.07 -7.13 -0.84
C GLY A 33 -1.60 -7.83 -2.12
N ASP A 34 -2.21 -7.53 -3.29
CA ASP A 34 -1.79 -8.08 -4.58
C ASP A 34 -0.36 -7.65 -4.95
N VAL A 35 0.00 -6.43 -4.56
CA VAL A 35 1.29 -5.78 -4.80
C VAL A 35 1.67 -4.89 -3.62
N THR A 36 2.97 -4.61 -3.49
CA THR A 36 3.50 -3.63 -2.55
C THR A 36 3.72 -2.27 -3.22
N ALA A 37 3.68 -1.18 -2.44
CA ALA A 37 3.97 0.15 -2.98
C ALA A 37 5.40 0.23 -3.55
N ALA A 38 6.36 -0.50 -2.96
CA ALA A 38 7.71 -0.62 -3.50
C ALA A 38 7.76 -1.29 -4.89
N GLN A 39 6.92 -2.28 -5.17
CA GLN A 39 6.80 -2.87 -6.52
C GLN A 39 6.24 -1.85 -7.52
N LEU A 40 5.21 -1.11 -7.14
CA LEU A 40 4.60 -0.09 -7.99
C LEU A 40 5.53 1.12 -8.23
N ALA A 41 6.36 1.48 -7.26
CA ALA A 41 7.36 2.52 -7.44
C ALA A 41 8.46 2.12 -8.43
N ARG A 42 8.90 0.85 -8.40
CA ARG A 42 9.87 0.32 -9.38
C ARG A 42 9.32 0.31 -10.81
N SER A 43 8.01 0.16 -10.97
CA SER A 43 7.36 0.25 -12.29
C SER A 43 6.97 1.67 -12.70
N GLY A 44 7.30 2.68 -11.88
CA GLY A 44 6.97 4.09 -12.16
C GLY A 44 5.49 4.44 -12.03
N ILE A 45 4.69 3.63 -11.34
CA ILE A 45 3.25 3.87 -11.11
C ILE A 45 3.02 4.69 -9.84
N VAL A 46 3.86 4.48 -8.83
CA VAL A 46 3.85 5.22 -7.56
C VAL A 46 5.10 6.09 -7.49
N HIS A 47 4.93 7.36 -7.12
CA HIS A 47 6.02 8.32 -7.00
C HIS A 47 6.15 8.81 -5.55
N GLY A 48 7.37 8.98 -5.08
CA GLY A 48 7.65 9.44 -3.72
C GLY A 48 9.08 9.11 -3.31
N SER A 49 9.48 9.58 -2.13
CA SER A 49 10.80 9.22 -1.60
C SER A 49 10.89 7.71 -1.28
N PRO A 50 12.07 7.08 -1.37
CA PRO A 50 12.23 5.66 -1.01
C PRO A 50 11.73 5.33 0.40
N GLY A 51 11.92 6.25 1.36
CA GLY A 51 11.43 6.09 2.74
C GLY A 51 9.90 6.10 2.82
N SER A 52 9.26 7.08 2.17
CA SER A 52 7.79 7.21 2.16
C SER A 52 7.11 6.03 1.45
N VAL A 53 7.67 5.56 0.34
CA VAL A 53 7.17 4.36 -0.37
C VAL A 53 7.31 3.10 0.49
N GLN A 54 8.40 2.99 1.25
CA GLN A 54 8.60 1.85 2.14
C GLN A 54 7.63 1.89 3.34
N GLU A 55 7.36 3.07 3.90
CA GLU A 55 6.34 3.22 4.94
C GLU A 55 4.95 2.86 4.42
N LEU A 56 4.58 3.34 3.23
CA LEU A 56 3.32 2.98 2.58
C LEU A 56 3.20 1.46 2.35
N SER A 57 4.29 0.81 1.93
CA SER A 57 4.32 -0.65 1.76
C SER A 57 4.04 -1.39 3.07
N ARG A 58 4.52 -0.88 4.21
CA ARG A 58 4.27 -1.47 5.53
C ARG A 58 2.84 -1.22 6.00
N LEU A 59 2.26 -0.08 5.65
CA LEU A 59 0.88 0.27 6.01
C LEU A 59 -0.15 -0.68 5.41
N PHE A 60 0.06 -1.07 4.15
CA PHE A 60 -0.82 -1.98 3.40
C PHE A 60 -0.38 -3.45 3.43
N ALA A 61 0.62 -3.79 4.25
CA ALA A 61 1.07 -5.17 4.36
C ALA A 61 -0.04 -6.04 4.98
N THR A 62 -0.53 -7.01 4.21
CA THR A 62 -1.50 -8.01 4.69
C THR A 62 -0.77 -9.17 5.35
N ALA A 63 -1.41 -9.80 6.35
CA ALA A 63 -0.82 -10.96 7.03
C ALA A 63 -0.74 -12.19 6.12
N PHE A 64 -1.68 -12.30 5.18
CA PHE A 64 -1.74 -13.32 4.15
C PHE A 64 -1.92 -12.66 2.80
N GLY A 65 -1.30 -13.23 1.76
CA GLY A 65 -1.54 -12.79 0.40
C GLY A 65 -2.97 -13.12 -0.05
N PRO A 66 -3.45 -12.45 -1.11
CA PRO A 66 -4.74 -12.77 -1.72
C PRO A 66 -4.73 -14.24 -2.21
N VAL A 67 -5.84 -14.93 -1.96
CA VAL A 67 -6.05 -16.32 -2.39
C VAL A 67 -7.14 -16.36 -3.45
N ASN A 68 -6.98 -17.22 -4.45
CA ASN A 68 -8.05 -17.49 -5.40
C ASN A 68 -9.10 -18.35 -4.70
N LEU A 69 -10.35 -17.87 -4.65
CA LEU A 69 -11.46 -18.60 -4.02
C LEU A 69 -12.17 -19.56 -4.99
N ASN A 70 -11.73 -19.61 -6.25
CA ASN A 70 -12.39 -20.33 -7.33
C ASN A 70 -11.71 -21.68 -7.64
N ASP A 71 -11.09 -22.33 -6.64
CA ASP A 71 -10.54 -23.69 -6.74
C ASP A 71 -11.66 -24.77 -6.82
N PHE A 72 -12.63 -24.58 -7.72
CA PHE A 72 -13.68 -25.55 -8.07
C PHE A 72 -13.33 -26.30 -9.36
#